data_AF-A0A1B0CP08-F1
#
_entry.id   AF-A0A1B0CP08-F1
#
_cell.length_a   1.000
_cell.length_b   1.000
_cell.length_c   1.000
_cell.angle_alpha   90.00
_cell.angle_beta   90.00
_cell.angle_gamma   90.00
#
_symmetry.space_group_name_H-M   'P 1'
#
loop_
_entity.id
_entity.type
_entity.pdbx_description
1 polymer ?
#
loop_
_entity_poly.entity_id
_entity_poly.type
_entity_poly.pdbx_seq_one_letter_code
_entity_poly.pdbx_strand_id
1 'polypeptide(L)'
;MQRGREFGLPGYMEFRKFCGLPTSNTWDEMFGSMPNDTIRRYESIFQHPADIDLWSGGVSERSLPGSMLGPTFACVIATQMSYSRRGDRFWYELPNQPSSFTPEQLQEIRKIKLSRLICDNTDLIDTIQIYPMVLPDHEINPRVPCKSGIIPSIDLTKWADYGHSPDYSPHQYQYFNELHDTVVSFKK
;
A
#
# COMPACT_ATOMS: atom_id res chain seq x y z
N MET A 1 22.19 5.42 3.17
CA MET A 1 23.43 5.52 2.37
C MET A 1 24.22 4.23 2.45
N GLN A 2 24.96 3.95 3.52
CA GLN A 2 25.87 2.79 3.60
C GLN A 2 25.21 1.45 3.27
N ARG A 3 23.99 1.22 3.77
CA ARG A 3 23.23 0.00 3.49
C ARG A 3 22.94 -0.24 2.01
N GLY A 4 22.67 0.82 1.25
CA GLY A 4 22.42 0.71 -0.19
C GLY A 4 23.67 0.26 -0.95
N ARG A 5 24.83 0.79 -0.56
CA ARG A 5 26.13 0.41 -1.13
C ARG A 5 26.52 -1.03 -0.80
N GLU A 6 26.27 -1.46 0.44
CA GLU A 6 26.46 -2.86 0.87
C GLU A 6 25.67 -3.84 0.01
N PHE A 7 24.40 -3.51 -0.30
CA PHE A 7 23.55 -4.33 -1.16
C PHE A 7 23.80 -4.14 -2.67
N GLY A 8 24.77 -3.31 -3.06
CA GLY A 8 25.07 -3.05 -4.47
C GLY A 8 23.91 -2.39 -5.22
N LEU A 9 23.10 -1.57 -4.53
CA LEU A 9 22.00 -0.87 -5.18
C LEU A 9 22.53 0.10 -6.24
N PRO A 10 21.95 0.11 -7.45
CA PRO A 10 22.28 1.11 -8.46
C PRO A 10 22.05 2.55 -7.96
N GLY A 11 22.78 3.48 -8.55
CA GLY A 11 22.64 4.91 -8.26
C GLY A 11 21.26 5.47 -8.62
N TYR A 12 20.98 6.66 -8.13
CA TYR A 12 19.73 7.39 -8.35
C TYR A 12 19.34 7.52 -9.83
N MET A 13 20.30 7.78 -10.72
CA MET A 13 20.03 7.92 -12.16
C MET A 13 19.52 6.63 -12.81
N GLU A 14 19.98 5.45 -12.36
CA GLU A 14 19.48 4.18 -12.88
C GLU A 14 18.02 3.93 -12.48
N PHE A 15 17.61 4.33 -11.28
CA PHE A 15 16.21 4.26 -10.87
C PHE A 15 15.33 5.27 -11.59
N ARG A 16 15.84 6.47 -11.91
CA ARG A 16 15.14 7.42 -12.78
C ARG A 16 14.89 6.80 -14.16
N LYS A 17 15.92 6.19 -14.76
CA LYS A 17 15.81 5.47 -16.03
C LYS A 17 14.81 4.32 -15.96
N PHE A 18 14.86 3.49 -14.92
CA PHE A 18 13.88 2.43 -14.67
C PHE A 18 12.43 2.96 -14.64
N CYS A 19 12.24 4.13 -14.03
CA CYS A 19 10.95 4.82 -13.94
C CYS A 19 10.57 5.61 -15.20
N GLY A 20 11.35 5.56 -16.29
CA GLY A 20 11.10 6.34 -17.50
C GLY A 20 11.27 7.86 -17.32
N LEU A 21 11.96 8.29 -16.25
CA LEU A 21 12.24 9.69 -15.95
C LEU A 21 13.53 10.16 -16.65
N PRO A 22 13.65 11.46 -16.98
CA PRO A 22 14.87 12.01 -17.56
C PRO A 22 16.06 11.78 -16.62
N THR A 23 17.17 11.26 -17.14
CA THR A 23 18.45 11.17 -16.44
C THR A 23 19.29 12.42 -16.71
N SER A 24 20.36 12.60 -15.94
CA SER A 24 21.27 13.74 -16.09
C SER A 24 22.71 13.25 -16.05
N ASN A 25 23.52 13.71 -17.00
CA ASN A 25 24.97 13.48 -17.00
C ASN A 25 25.74 14.70 -16.49
N THR A 26 25.09 15.86 -16.41
CA THR A 26 25.68 17.09 -15.87
C THR A 26 24.87 17.61 -14.68
N TRP A 27 25.50 18.39 -13.81
CA TRP A 27 24.82 19.01 -12.67
C TRP A 27 23.73 19.99 -13.10
N ASP A 28 23.94 20.70 -14.21
CA ASP A 28 22.99 21.69 -14.73
C ASP A 28 21.68 21.04 -15.21
N GLU A 29 21.75 19.85 -15.81
CA GLU A 29 20.57 19.07 -16.22
C GLU A 29 19.69 18.62 -15.05
N MET A 30 20.21 18.64 -13.83
CA MET A 30 19.44 18.28 -12.64
C MET A 30 18.54 19.42 -12.14
N PHE A 31 18.75 20.66 -12.59
CA PHE A 31 17.95 21.79 -12.14
C PHE A 31 16.47 21.59 -12.45
N GLY A 32 15.62 21.89 -11.46
CA GLY A 32 14.18 21.63 -11.53
C GLY A 32 13.76 20.27 -10.95
N SER A 33 14.63 19.25 -10.91
CA SER A 33 14.31 17.95 -10.29
C SER A 33 14.31 18.01 -8.76
N MET A 34 15.16 18.86 -8.19
CA MET A 34 15.34 19.09 -6.75
C MET A 34 15.64 20.58 -6.50
N PRO A 35 15.68 21.05 -5.24
CA PRO A 35 16.14 22.40 -4.92
C PRO A 35 17.57 22.67 -5.41
N ASN A 36 17.82 23.86 -5.96
CA ASN A 36 19.11 24.20 -6.56
C ASN A 36 20.26 24.12 -5.55
N ASP A 37 20.02 24.52 -4.29
CA ASP A 37 21.01 24.42 -3.22
C ASP A 37 21.41 22.97 -2.93
N THR A 38 20.47 22.03 -3.09
CA THR A 38 20.76 20.59 -2.92
C THR A 38 21.66 20.08 -4.03
N ILE A 39 21.46 20.52 -5.28
CA ILE A 39 22.32 20.16 -6.42
C ILE A 39 23.73 20.69 -6.20
N ARG A 40 23.88 21.95 -5.78
CA ARG A 40 25.18 22.55 -5.45
C ARG A 40 25.89 21.81 -4.32
N ARG A 41 25.15 21.32 -3.32
CA ARG A 41 25.71 20.47 -2.27
C ARG A 41 26.15 19.11 -2.82
N TYR A 42 25.38 18.48 -3.71
CA TYR A 42 25.80 17.24 -4.33
C TYR A 42 27.05 17.39 -5.20
N GLU A 43 27.15 18.49 -5.96
CA GLU A 43 28.35 18.85 -6.72
C GLU A 43 29.60 18.95 -5.84
N SER A 44 29.46 19.37 -4.58
CA SER A 44 30.60 19.42 -3.63
C SER A 44 31.00 18.07 -3.02
N ILE A 45 30.14 17.05 -3.11
CA ILE A 45 30.30 15.76 -2.42
C ILE A 45 30.60 14.63 -3.41
N PHE A 46 29.93 14.62 -4.55
CA PHE A 46 30.01 13.58 -5.57
C PHE A 46 30.79 14.07 -6.79
N GLN A 47 31.53 13.19 -7.44
CA GLN A 47 32.28 13.53 -8.66
C GLN A 47 31.36 13.67 -9.86
N HIS A 48 30.33 12.81 -9.95
CA HIS A 48 29.38 12.80 -11.06
C HIS A 48 27.93 12.65 -10.56
N PRO A 49 26.92 13.21 -11.25
CA PRO A 49 25.49 13.02 -10.91
C PRO A 49 25.05 11.56 -10.79
N ALA A 50 25.68 10.67 -11.56
CA ALA A 50 25.41 9.23 -11.54
C ALA A 50 25.84 8.55 -10.22
N ASP A 51 26.74 9.16 -9.45
CA ASP A 51 27.24 8.61 -8.18
C ASP A 51 26.30 8.85 -7.00
N ILE A 52 25.24 9.64 -7.19
CA ILE A 52 24.25 9.91 -6.14
C ILE A 52 23.57 8.59 -5.75
N ASP A 53 23.66 8.23 -4.47
CA ASP A 53 22.94 7.07 -3.94
C ASP A 53 21.42 7.26 -4.07
N LEU A 54 20.69 6.18 -4.41
CA LEU A 54 19.23 6.19 -4.57
C LEU A 54 18.50 6.92 -3.44
N TRP A 55 18.82 6.58 -2.18
CA TRP A 55 18.13 7.16 -1.03
C TRP A 55 18.30 8.68 -0.97
N SER A 56 19.51 9.17 -1.18
CA SER A 56 19.83 10.60 -1.14
C SER A 56 19.08 11.34 -2.24
N GLY A 57 19.18 10.85 -3.47
CA GLY A 57 18.52 11.46 -4.63
C GLY A 57 17.01 11.47 -4.47
N GLY A 58 16.42 10.31 -4.11
CA GLY A 58 14.97 10.15 -4.02
C GLY A 58 14.30 11.01 -2.94
N VAL A 59 14.91 11.18 -1.75
CA VAL A 59 14.35 12.09 -0.72
C VAL A 59 14.57 13.57 -1.04
N SER A 60 15.49 13.88 -1.96
CA SER A 60 15.84 15.26 -2.34
C SER A 60 14.99 15.78 -3.50
N GLU A 61 14.31 14.91 -4.22
CA GLU A 61 13.42 15.30 -5.31
C GLU A 61 12.31 16.24 -4.81
N ARG A 62 11.89 17.16 -5.67
CA ARG A 62 10.68 17.94 -5.42
C ARG A 62 9.48 16.98 -5.39
N SER A 63 8.67 17.09 -4.36
CA SER A 63 7.47 16.27 -4.22
C SER A 63 6.46 16.55 -5.34
N LEU A 64 5.74 15.52 -5.76
CA LEU A 64 4.60 15.67 -6.67
C LEU A 64 3.47 16.46 -5.98
N PRO A 65 2.61 17.19 -6.74
CA PRO A 65 1.47 17.90 -6.15
C PRO A 65 0.59 16.98 -5.31
N GLY A 66 0.34 17.36 -4.04
CA GLY A 66 -0.46 16.56 -3.10
C GLY A 66 0.24 15.31 -2.55
N SER A 67 1.53 15.12 -2.83
CA SER A 67 2.34 14.00 -2.35
C SER A 67 3.48 14.49 -1.46
N MET A 68 3.98 13.61 -0.59
CA MET A 68 5.27 13.82 0.09
C MET A 68 6.45 13.26 -0.70
N LEU A 69 6.18 12.44 -1.73
CA LEU A 69 7.18 11.74 -2.52
C LEU A 69 7.47 12.49 -3.83
N GLY A 70 8.75 12.50 -4.22
CA GLY A 70 9.16 12.88 -5.57
C GLY A 70 8.85 11.79 -6.62
N PRO A 71 9.00 12.10 -7.91
CA PRO A 71 8.68 11.19 -9.02
C PRO A 71 9.32 9.80 -8.93
N THR A 72 10.59 9.71 -8.57
CA THR A 72 11.35 8.44 -8.52
C THR A 72 10.82 7.54 -7.41
N PHE A 73 10.68 8.07 -6.20
CA PHE A 73 10.16 7.29 -5.07
C PHE A 73 8.67 6.99 -5.21
N ALA A 74 7.89 7.89 -5.80
CA ALA A 74 6.50 7.59 -6.15
C ALA A 74 6.44 6.37 -7.09
N CYS A 75 7.25 6.33 -8.14
CA CYS A 75 7.33 5.19 -9.06
C CYS A 75 7.76 3.89 -8.36
N VAL A 76 8.87 3.89 -7.60
CA VAL A 76 9.40 2.69 -6.94
C VAL A 76 8.41 2.14 -5.91
N ILE A 77 7.89 3.01 -5.03
CA ILE A 77 6.94 2.61 -3.98
C ILE A 77 5.63 2.13 -4.60
N ALA A 78 5.10 2.85 -5.60
CA ALA A 78 3.88 2.44 -6.28
C ALA A 78 4.06 1.08 -6.97
N THR A 79 5.18 0.86 -7.66
CA THR A 79 5.51 -0.42 -8.31
C THR A 79 5.53 -1.56 -7.30
N GLN A 80 6.25 -1.39 -6.18
CA GLN A 80 6.32 -2.40 -5.14
C GLN A 80 4.94 -2.68 -4.52
N MET A 81 4.18 -1.65 -4.14
CA MET A 81 2.84 -1.83 -3.58
C MET A 81 1.89 -2.50 -4.58
N SER A 82 2.04 -2.20 -5.88
CA SER A 82 1.26 -2.84 -6.94
C SER A 82 1.57 -4.32 -7.08
N TYR A 83 2.85 -4.70 -7.00
CA TYR A 83 3.27 -6.10 -7.02
C TYR A 83 2.85 -6.85 -5.77
N SER A 84 3.01 -6.26 -4.58
CA SER A 84 2.51 -6.84 -3.33
C SER A 84 1.01 -7.09 -3.39
N ARG A 85 0.22 -6.14 -3.92
CA ARG A 85 -1.22 -6.31 -4.09
C ARG A 85 -1.58 -7.43 -5.08
N ARG A 86 -0.97 -7.44 -6.27
CA ARG A 86 -1.32 -8.40 -7.33
C ARG A 86 -0.76 -9.80 -7.09
N GLY A 87 0.36 -9.91 -6.38
CA GLY A 87 1.01 -11.17 -6.05
C GLY A 87 0.44 -11.86 -4.81
N ASP A 88 -0.45 -11.20 -4.06
CA ASP A 88 -1.05 -11.76 -2.86
C ASP A 88 -2.34 -12.53 -3.19
N ARG A 89 -2.29 -13.85 -3.07
CA ARG A 89 -3.46 -14.74 -3.23
C ARG A 89 -4.53 -14.49 -2.17
N PHE A 90 -4.16 -13.92 -1.02
CA PHE A 90 -5.07 -13.59 0.07
C PHE A 90 -5.43 -12.09 0.08
N TRP A 91 -5.16 -11.36 -1.00
CA TRP A 91 -5.60 -9.98 -1.12
C TRP A 91 -7.12 -9.90 -0.88
N TYR A 92 -7.53 -9.07 0.07
CA TYR A 92 -8.90 -9.08 0.61
C TYR A 92 -10.00 -8.80 -0.42
N GLU A 93 -9.67 -8.15 -1.55
CA GLU A 93 -10.64 -7.88 -2.63
C GLU A 93 -10.60 -8.91 -3.76
N LEU A 94 -9.70 -9.90 -3.71
CA LEU A 94 -9.57 -10.90 -4.76
C LEU A 94 -10.78 -11.86 -4.71
N PRO A 95 -11.64 -11.91 -5.75
CA PRO A 95 -12.81 -12.79 -5.76
C PRO A 95 -12.44 -14.22 -6.19
N ASN A 96 -13.39 -15.15 -6.01
CA ASN A 96 -13.33 -16.52 -6.52
C ASN A 96 -12.14 -17.34 -5.99
N GLN A 97 -11.65 -17.05 -4.78
CA GLN A 97 -10.72 -17.88 -4.05
C GLN A 97 -11.42 -18.56 -2.87
N PRO A 98 -10.94 -19.73 -2.41
CA PRO A 98 -11.45 -20.36 -1.18
C PRO A 98 -11.35 -19.45 0.05
N SER A 99 -10.42 -18.49 0.04
CA SER A 99 -10.21 -17.51 1.11
C SER A 99 -10.85 -16.14 0.84
N SER A 100 -11.63 -15.98 -0.24
CA SER A 100 -12.29 -14.72 -0.54
C SER A 100 -13.37 -14.41 0.50
N PHE A 101 -13.45 -13.14 0.91
CA PHE A 101 -14.59 -12.66 1.69
C PHE A 101 -15.88 -12.71 0.88
N THR A 102 -17.02 -12.89 1.54
CA THR A 102 -18.33 -12.70 0.90
C THR A 102 -18.55 -11.23 0.53
N PRO A 103 -19.44 -10.90 -0.42
CA PRO A 103 -19.74 -9.51 -0.75
C PRO A 103 -20.16 -8.66 0.46
N GLU A 104 -20.92 -9.23 1.40
CA GLU A 104 -21.37 -8.57 2.62
C GLU A 104 -20.18 -8.29 3.56
N GLN A 105 -19.31 -9.28 3.78
CA GLN A 105 -18.09 -9.12 4.56
C GLN A 105 -17.16 -8.05 3.95
N LEU A 106 -17.00 -8.04 2.62
CA LEU A 106 -16.19 -7.05 1.93
C LEU A 106 -16.77 -5.62 2.08
N GLN A 107 -18.09 -5.49 2.07
CA GLN A 107 -18.76 -4.20 2.33
C GLN A 107 -18.48 -3.69 3.75
N GLU A 108 -18.43 -4.58 4.75
CA GLU A 108 -18.02 -4.23 6.12
C GLU A 108 -16.56 -3.78 6.19
N ILE A 109 -15.64 -4.49 5.54
CA ILE A 109 -14.22 -4.13 5.53
C ILE A 109 -14.01 -2.75 4.88
N ARG A 110 -14.69 -2.44 3.77
CA ARG A 110 -14.56 -1.16 3.06
C ARG A 110 -15.04 0.06 3.84
N LYS A 111 -15.86 -0.14 4.88
CA LYS A 111 -16.29 0.95 5.76
C LYS A 111 -15.21 1.37 6.76
N ILE A 112 -14.28 0.48 7.07
CA ILE A 112 -13.30 0.69 8.15
C ILE A 112 -12.43 1.92 7.84
N LYS A 113 -12.24 2.76 8.86
CA LYS A 113 -11.30 3.88 8.84
C LYS A 113 -10.29 3.68 9.96
N LEU A 114 -9.06 4.16 9.78
CA LEU A 114 -8.05 4.18 10.85
C LEU A 114 -8.56 4.91 12.10
N SER A 115 -9.40 5.94 11.93
CA SER A 115 -10.05 6.64 13.04
C SER A 115 -10.96 5.73 13.88
N ARG A 116 -11.70 4.81 13.24
CA ARG A 116 -12.51 3.81 13.94
C ARG A 116 -11.63 2.88 14.77
N LEU A 117 -10.56 2.36 14.16
CA LEU A 117 -9.61 1.48 14.83
C LEU A 117 -9.02 2.14 16.08
N ILE A 118 -8.63 3.41 15.99
CA ILE A 118 -8.09 4.15 17.15
C ILE A 118 -9.18 4.34 18.22
N CYS A 119 -10.37 4.79 17.83
CA CYS A 119 -11.48 4.98 18.77
C CYS A 119 -11.91 3.69 19.49
N ASP A 120 -11.82 2.53 18.85
CA ASP A 120 -12.19 1.23 19.47
C ASP A 120 -11.15 0.68 20.44
N ASN A 121 -9.89 1.12 20.30
CA ASN A 121 -8.75 0.53 21.02
C ASN A 121 -8.06 1.53 21.97
N THR A 122 -8.68 2.66 22.28
CA THR A 122 -8.13 3.66 23.20
C THR A 122 -9.19 4.24 24.13
N ASP A 123 -8.87 4.37 25.41
CA ASP A 123 -9.81 4.87 26.43
C ASP A 123 -9.81 6.39 26.58
N LEU A 124 -8.74 7.05 26.11
CA LEU A 124 -8.50 8.50 26.33
C LEU A 124 -8.87 9.37 25.12
N ILE A 125 -9.33 8.78 24.02
CA ILE A 125 -9.63 9.50 22.77
C ILE A 125 -11.15 9.54 22.57
N ASP A 126 -11.78 10.63 23.01
CA ASP A 126 -13.22 10.84 22.80
C ASP A 126 -13.54 11.46 21.44
N THR A 127 -12.59 12.18 20.83
CA THR A 127 -12.75 12.82 19.51
C THR A 127 -11.51 12.61 18.64
N ILE A 128 -11.70 12.43 17.34
CA ILE A 128 -10.61 12.23 16.38
C ILE A 128 -10.97 12.78 14.99
N GLN A 129 -9.99 13.14 14.19
CA GLN A 129 -10.17 13.44 12.77
C GLN A 129 -10.73 12.22 12.03
N ILE A 130 -11.60 12.46 11.05
CA ILE A 130 -12.18 11.39 10.22
C ILE A 130 -11.07 10.62 9.48
N TYR A 131 -10.06 11.35 8.97
CA TYR A 131 -8.88 10.82 8.30
C TYR A 131 -7.60 11.18 9.07
N PRO A 132 -7.13 10.32 10.01
CA PRO A 132 -6.00 10.64 10.89
C PRO A 132 -4.66 10.87 10.18
N MET A 133 -4.50 10.39 8.95
CA MET A 133 -3.29 10.56 8.14
C MET A 133 -3.33 11.78 7.22
N VAL A 134 -4.45 12.50 7.20
CA VAL A 134 -4.60 13.77 6.45
C VAL A 134 -4.43 14.92 7.44
N LEU A 135 -3.87 16.03 6.99
CA LEU A 135 -3.69 17.21 7.84
C LEU A 135 -5.03 17.65 8.47
N PRO A 136 -5.02 18.13 9.72
CA PRO A 136 -6.21 18.66 10.36
C PRO A 136 -6.76 19.86 9.59
N ASP A 137 -8.08 19.89 9.39
CA ASP A 137 -8.79 21.01 8.78
C ASP A 137 -10.20 21.10 9.38
N HIS A 138 -10.67 22.31 9.68
CA HIS A 138 -11.95 22.48 10.37
C HIS A 138 -13.17 22.17 9.50
N GLU A 139 -13.03 22.24 8.17
CA GLU A 139 -14.14 22.02 7.24
C GLU A 139 -14.03 20.64 6.57
N ILE A 140 -12.83 20.25 6.15
CA ILE A 140 -12.59 19.06 5.32
C ILE A 140 -12.25 17.83 6.16
N ASN A 141 -11.55 18.00 7.28
CA ASN A 141 -11.13 16.89 8.16
C ASN A 141 -11.30 17.23 9.66
N PRO A 142 -12.52 17.60 10.09
CA PRO A 142 -12.75 18.02 11.47
C PRO A 142 -12.60 16.84 12.44
N ARG A 143 -12.35 17.17 13.71
CA ARG A 143 -12.48 16.19 14.79
C ARG A 143 -13.96 15.94 15.06
N VAL A 144 -14.32 14.66 15.15
CA VAL A 144 -15.67 14.22 15.47
C VAL A 144 -15.65 13.31 16.70
N PRO A 145 -16.72 13.27 17.51
CA PRO A 145 -16.81 12.34 18.62
C PRO A 145 -16.82 10.88 18.15
N CYS A 146 -16.05 10.01 18.80
CA CYS A 146 -15.96 8.58 18.47
C CYS A 146 -17.32 7.85 18.57
N LYS A 147 -18.24 8.37 19.38
CA LYS A 147 -19.59 7.83 19.64
C LYS A 147 -20.69 8.48 18.79
N SER A 148 -20.35 9.42 17.91
CA SER A 148 -21.34 10.21 17.13
C SER A 148 -22.02 9.45 15.98
N GLY A 149 -21.56 8.24 15.65
CA GLY A 149 -22.02 7.48 14.48
C GLY A 149 -21.47 7.97 13.14
N ILE A 150 -20.75 9.11 13.11
CA ILE A 150 -20.08 9.64 11.90
C ILE A 150 -18.98 8.69 11.42
N ILE A 151 -18.25 8.09 12.37
CA ILE A 151 -17.23 7.09 12.10
C ILE A 151 -17.92 5.71 12.10
N PRO A 152 -18.09 5.06 10.94
CA PRO A 152 -18.81 3.78 10.86
C PRO A 152 -18.06 2.70 11.63
N SER A 153 -18.82 1.81 12.27
CA SER A 153 -18.30 0.60 12.90
C SER A 153 -18.51 -0.61 11.99
N ILE A 154 -17.69 -1.65 12.17
CA ILE A 154 -17.80 -2.90 11.42
C ILE A 154 -18.93 -3.76 11.99
N ASP A 155 -19.79 -4.31 11.15
CA ASP A 155 -20.81 -5.29 11.55
C ASP A 155 -20.23 -6.71 11.46
N LEU A 156 -19.75 -7.24 12.59
CA LEU A 156 -19.17 -8.59 12.65
C LEU A 156 -20.22 -9.71 12.54
N THR A 157 -21.53 -9.40 12.53
CA THR A 157 -22.55 -10.44 12.31
C THR A 157 -22.45 -11.08 10.93
N LYS A 158 -21.77 -10.43 9.97
CA LYS A 158 -21.47 -11.01 8.64
C LYS A 158 -20.45 -12.15 8.67
N TRP A 159 -19.81 -12.39 9.81
CA TRP A 159 -18.92 -13.53 10.06
C TRP A 159 -19.55 -14.60 10.96
N ALA A 160 -20.83 -14.46 11.31
CA ALA A 160 -21.50 -15.44 12.14
C ALA A 160 -21.78 -16.73 11.35
N ASP A 161 -21.16 -17.82 11.78
CA ASP A 161 -21.49 -19.17 11.32
C ASP A 161 -22.73 -19.66 12.08
N TYR A 162 -23.90 -19.56 11.44
CA TYR A 162 -25.09 -20.24 11.95
C TYR A 162 -24.96 -21.72 11.60
N GLY A 163 -24.60 -22.55 12.58
CA GLY A 163 -24.55 -23.99 12.42
C GLY A 163 -25.81 -24.51 11.74
N HIS A 164 -25.65 -25.30 10.67
CA HIS A 164 -26.77 -25.81 9.88
C HIS A 164 -27.83 -26.47 10.77
N SER A 165 -29.03 -25.90 10.79
CA SER A 165 -30.25 -26.70 11.00
C SER A 165 -30.33 -27.77 9.90
N PRO A 166 -30.67 -29.03 10.22
CA PRO A 166 -30.47 -30.19 9.37
C PRO A 166 -31.56 -30.34 8.29
N ASP A 167 -31.75 -29.33 7.45
CA ASP A 167 -32.76 -29.42 6.39
C ASP A 167 -32.42 -28.50 5.20
N TYR A 168 -31.51 -28.94 4.30
CA TYR A 168 -31.70 -28.88 2.83
C TYR A 168 -30.50 -29.42 2.01
N SER A 169 -30.83 -30.38 1.12
CA SER A 169 -30.22 -30.78 -0.18
C SER A 169 -28.74 -31.24 -0.28
N PRO A 170 -28.46 -32.49 -0.72
CA PRO A 170 -27.11 -33.07 -0.81
C PRO A 170 -26.25 -32.63 -2.02
N HIS A 171 -26.65 -31.64 -2.82
CA HIS A 171 -25.99 -31.41 -4.13
C HIS A 171 -24.73 -30.53 -4.12
N GLN A 172 -24.25 -30.04 -2.97
CA GLN A 172 -23.08 -29.13 -2.96
C GLN A 172 -21.77 -29.78 -2.50
N TYR A 173 -21.78 -31.04 -2.05
CA TYR A 173 -20.57 -31.76 -1.64
C TYR A 173 -19.97 -32.70 -2.70
N GLN A 174 -20.52 -32.74 -3.92
CA GLN A 174 -19.98 -33.63 -4.97
C GLN A 174 -18.67 -33.14 -5.60
N TYR A 175 -18.28 -31.86 -5.44
CA TYR A 175 -17.03 -31.36 -6.02
C TYR A 175 -15.74 -31.75 -5.28
N PHE A 176 -15.84 -32.24 -4.04
CA PHE A 176 -14.66 -32.66 -3.26
C PHE A 176 -14.30 -34.14 -3.40
N ASN A 177 -15.20 -34.97 -3.96
CA ASN A 177 -14.95 -36.41 -4.11
C ASN A 177 -14.50 -36.82 -5.52
N GLU A 178 -14.64 -35.98 -6.56
CA GLU A 178 -14.16 -36.32 -7.91
C GLU A 178 -12.67 -35.97 -8.16
N LEU A 179 -12.03 -35.20 -7.27
CA LEU A 179 -10.61 -34.88 -7.35
C LEU A 179 -9.70 -35.95 -6.72
N HIS A 180 -10.24 -36.90 -5.96
CA HIS A 180 -9.44 -37.98 -5.38
C HIS A 180 -9.11 -39.09 -6.39
N ASP A 181 -9.91 -39.24 -7.46
CA ASP A 181 -9.72 -40.31 -8.46
C ASP A 181 -8.93 -39.88 -9.70
N THR A 182 -8.57 -38.61 -9.85
CA THR A 182 -7.77 -38.12 -10.99
C THR A 182 -6.28 -37.94 -10.70
N VAL A 183 -5.83 -38.05 -9.44
CA VAL A 183 -4.41 -37.84 -9.06
C VAL A 183 -3.62 -39.15 -8.93
N VAL A 184 -4.26 -40.32 -9.08
CA VAL A 184 -3.58 -41.63 -8.96
C VAL A 184 -3.04 -42.18 -10.31
N SER A 185 -3.23 -41.49 -11.44
CA SER A 185 -2.77 -41.97 -12.77
C SER A 185 -1.48 -41.32 -13.30
N PHE A 186 -0.76 -40.49 -12.53
CA PHE A 186 0.57 -39.98 -12.92
C PHE A 186 1.67 -40.54 -12.02
N LYS A 187 1.78 -41.87 -11.96
CA LYS A 187 3.03 -42.58 -11.68
C LYS A 187 3.10 -43.85 -12.53
N LYS A 188 3.58 -43.70 -13.77
CA LYS A 188 4.48 -44.62 -14.47
C LYS A 188 5.21 -43.85 -15.54
#